data_AF-A0A6I5CCN5-F1
#
_entry.id   AF-A0A6I5CCN5-F1
#
_cell.length_a   1.000
_cell.length_b   1.000
_cell.length_c   1.000
_cell.angle_alpha   90.00
_cell.angle_beta   90.00
_cell.angle_gamma   90.00
#
_symmetry.space_group_name_H-M   'P 1'
#
loop_
_entity.id
_entity.type
_entity.pdbx_description
1 polymer ?
#
loop_
_entity_poly.entity_id
_entity_poly.type
_entity_poly.pdbx_seq_one_letter_code
_entity_poly.pdbx_strand_id
1 'polypeptide(L)'
;TTGGTDTHLVTMDPAPLGIEGRTARGRLAAAGMVLDCCALPHSGARGLRLGTAAVTTQGMREEEMARIAVLLGKVLRGELDAARARDDVRALTAAFPPYPS
;
A
#
# COMPACT_ATOMS: atom_id res chain seq x y z
N THR A 1 3.23 -1.98 18.52
CA THR A 1 3.65 -1.29 17.28
C THR A 1 4.01 0.16 17.63
N THR A 2 4.73 0.88 16.77
CA THR A 2 5.13 2.28 17.04
C THR A 2 3.98 3.28 16.99
N GLY A 3 2.80 2.89 16.47
CA GLY A 3 1.61 3.76 16.37
C GLY A 3 1.67 4.79 15.23
N GLY A 4 2.82 4.94 14.57
CA GLY A 4 3.02 5.89 13.49
C GLY A 4 4.44 5.84 12.95
N THR A 5 4.86 6.95 12.33
CA THR A 5 6.20 7.14 11.76
C THR A 5 6.63 8.60 11.85
N ASP A 6 7.93 8.83 12.09
CA ASP A 6 8.60 10.13 11.95
C ASP A 6 9.45 10.20 10.66
N THR A 7 9.26 9.23 9.77
CA THR A 7 10.02 9.08 8.52
C THR A 7 9.06 8.89 7.34
N HIS A 8 9.63 8.78 6.14
CA HIS A 8 8.86 8.47 4.93
C HIS A 8 8.39 7.01 4.84
N LEU A 9 8.69 6.16 5.84
CA LEU A 9 8.38 4.73 5.84
C LEU A 9 7.36 4.37 6.92
N VAL A 10 6.43 3.47 6.61
CA VAL A 10 5.49 2.88 7.56
C VAL A 10 5.59 1.36 7.51
N THR A 11 5.65 0.72 8.66
CA THR A 11 5.57 -0.74 8.79
C THR A 11 4.15 -1.12 9.19
N MET A 12 3.50 -1.96 8.37
CA MET A 12 2.14 -2.44 8.61
C MET A 12 2.13 -3.94 8.90
N ASP A 13 1.43 -4.33 9.96
CA ASP A 13 1.13 -5.72 10.29
C ASP A 13 -0.27 -6.10 9.77
N PRO A 14 -0.40 -7.01 8.79
CA PRO A 14 -1.70 -7.47 8.29
C PRO A 14 -2.35 -8.58 9.13
N ALA A 15 -1.68 -9.08 10.18
CA ALA A 15 -2.20 -10.17 11.01
C ALA A 15 -3.58 -9.90 11.65
N PRO A 16 -3.93 -8.66 12.08
CA PRO A 16 -5.29 -8.35 12.58
C PRO A 16 -6.40 -8.56 11.54
N LEU A 17 -6.06 -8.60 10.25
CA LEU A 17 -6.99 -8.93 9.17
C LEU A 17 -7.01 -10.44 8.85
N GLY A 18 -6.24 -11.26 9.58
CA GLY A 18 -6.10 -12.69 9.34
C GLY A 18 -5.25 -13.03 8.11
N ILE A 19 -4.33 -12.14 7.70
CA ILE A 19 -3.56 -12.28 6.45
C ILE A 19 -2.06 -12.33 6.76
N GLU A 20 -1.33 -13.29 6.17
CA GLU A 20 0.14 -13.33 6.24
C GLU A 20 0.77 -12.30 5.27
N GLY A 21 1.93 -11.74 5.65
CA GLY A 21 2.56 -10.63 4.92
C GLY A 21 2.81 -10.86 3.43
N ARG A 22 3.30 -12.03 3.00
CA ARG A 22 3.48 -12.36 1.57
C ARG A 22 2.15 -12.47 0.84
N THR A 23 1.13 -12.99 1.50
CA THR A 23 -0.23 -13.04 0.95
C THR A 23 -0.79 -11.63 0.76
N ALA A 24 -0.65 -10.76 1.77
CA ALA A 24 -1.05 -9.36 1.68
C ALA A 24 -0.32 -8.64 0.53
N ARG A 25 1.00 -8.84 0.40
CA ARG A 25 1.80 -8.31 -0.71
C ARG A 25 1.26 -8.79 -2.07
N GLY A 26 0.94 -10.08 -2.19
CA GLY A 26 0.40 -10.65 -3.42
C GLY A 26 -0.95 -10.04 -3.82
N ARG A 27 -1.86 -9.87 -2.84
CA ARG A 27 -3.17 -9.22 -3.06
C ARG A 27 -3.02 -7.78 -3.55
N LEU A 28 -2.15 -6.99 -2.92
CA LEU A 28 -1.91 -5.61 -3.31
C LEU A 28 -1.24 -5.50 -4.68
N ALA A 29 -0.27 -6.38 -4.98
CA ALA A 29 0.37 -6.44 -6.30
C ALA A 29 -0.65 -6.79 -7.42
N ALA A 30 -1.60 -7.68 -7.14
CA ALA A 30 -2.70 -7.99 -8.07
C ALA A 30 -3.60 -6.77 -8.32
N ALA A 31 -3.74 -5.87 -7.34
CA ALA A 31 -4.44 -4.59 -7.47
C ALA A 31 -3.57 -3.46 -8.04
N GLY A 32 -2.31 -3.72 -8.44
CA GLY A 32 -1.41 -2.69 -8.98
C GLY A 32 -0.68 -1.85 -7.92
N MET A 33 -0.80 -2.18 -6.63
CA MET A 33 -0.05 -1.56 -5.54
C MET A 33 1.17 -2.41 -5.19
N VAL A 34 2.36 -1.92 -5.53
CA VAL A 34 3.62 -2.66 -5.35
C VAL A 34 4.29 -2.26 -4.05
N LEU A 35 4.43 -3.22 -3.13
CA LEU A 35 5.08 -3.07 -1.84
C LEU A 35 6.04 -4.24 -1.58
N ASP A 36 6.91 -4.09 -0.59
CA ASP A 36 7.81 -5.15 -0.14
C ASP A 36 7.49 -5.62 1.28
N CYS A 37 7.87 -6.86 1.59
CA CYS A 37 7.66 -7.44 2.92
C CYS A 37 8.88 -7.22 3.82
N CYS A 38 8.65 -6.82 5.07
CA CYS A 38 9.70 -6.64 6.07
C CYS A 38 9.49 -7.56 7.28
N ALA A 39 10.55 -7.84 8.04
CA ALA A 39 10.41 -8.55 9.32
C ALA A 39 9.69 -7.66 10.33
N LEU A 40 8.75 -8.24 11.09
CA LEU A 40 8.13 -7.56 12.22
C LEU A 40 8.97 -7.79 13.48
N PRO A 41 9.20 -6.76 14.30
CA PRO A 41 9.87 -6.93 15.58
C PRO A 41 9.12 -7.92 16.47
N HIS A 42 9.86 -8.82 17.13
CA HIS A 42 9.37 -9.70 18.20
C HIS A 42 8.29 -10.75 17.84
N SER A 43 7.93 -10.95 16.56
CA SER A 43 6.94 -11.98 16.18
C SER A 43 7.41 -13.03 15.17
N GLY A 44 8.61 -12.88 14.60
CA GLY A 44 9.13 -13.75 13.52
C GLY A 44 8.32 -13.68 12.21
N ALA A 45 7.18 -12.99 12.22
CA ALA A 45 6.31 -12.81 11.08
C ALA A 45 6.80 -11.70 10.14
N ARG A 46 6.21 -11.63 8.95
CA ARG A 46 6.48 -10.59 7.97
C ARG A 46 5.30 -9.63 7.86
N GLY A 47 5.61 -8.33 7.88
CA GLY A 47 4.68 -7.24 7.59
C GLY A 47 4.93 -6.68 6.19
N LEU A 48 4.36 -5.52 5.92
CA LEU A 48 4.57 -4.74 4.71
C LEU A 48 5.25 -3.42 5.03
N ARG A 49 6.21 -3.02 4.19
CA ARG A 49 6.87 -1.72 4.26
C ARG A 49 6.27 -0.81 3.19
N LEU A 50 5.63 0.26 3.65
CA LEU A 50 5.09 1.32 2.81
C LEU A 50 6.06 2.51 2.82
N GLY A 51 6.17 3.21 1.69
CA GLY A 51 6.98 4.41 1.57
C GLY A 51 6.29 5.47 0.72
N THR A 52 6.40 6.73 1.11
CA THR A 52 5.73 7.85 0.41
C THR A 52 6.57 8.46 -0.70
N ALA A 53 7.90 8.25 -0.70
CA ALA A 53 8.84 8.94 -1.58
C ALA A 53 8.49 8.85 -3.08
N ALA A 54 8.06 7.68 -3.57
CA ALA A 54 7.74 7.51 -4.99
C ALA A 54 6.53 8.36 -5.42
N VAL A 55 5.44 8.26 -4.66
CA VAL A 55 4.18 8.94 -4.97
C VAL A 55 4.26 10.45 -4.73
N THR A 56 5.00 10.90 -3.71
CA THR A 56 5.23 12.33 -3.49
C THR A 56 6.15 12.93 -4.56
N THR A 57 7.14 12.18 -5.07
CA THR A 57 7.95 12.62 -6.22
C THR A 57 7.08 12.80 -7.48
N GLN A 58 6.04 11.99 -7.65
CA GLN A 58 5.06 12.14 -8.73
C GLN A 58 4.05 13.29 -8.52
N GLY A 59 4.13 14.00 -7.39
CA GLY A 59 3.29 15.16 -7.08
C GLY A 59 2.03 14.87 -6.25
N MET A 60 1.83 13.62 -5.81
CA MET A 60 0.70 13.25 -4.94
C MET A 60 0.85 13.87 -3.55
N ARG A 61 -0.29 14.24 -2.94
CA ARG A 61 -0.38 14.90 -1.64
C ARG A 61 -1.25 14.09 -0.66
N GLU A 62 -1.59 14.70 0.47
CA GLU A 62 -2.34 14.10 1.55
C GLU A 62 -3.70 13.52 1.10
N GLU A 63 -4.38 14.19 0.16
CA GLU A 63 -5.64 13.72 -0.41
C GLU A 63 -5.49 12.40 -1.15
N GLU A 64 -4.46 12.27 -1.99
CA GLU A 64 -4.15 11.02 -2.68
C GLU A 64 -3.71 9.93 -1.69
N MET A 65 -2.95 10.29 -0.64
CA MET A 65 -2.55 9.32 0.38
C MET A 65 -3.77 8.71 1.08
N ALA A 66 -4.80 9.52 1.38
CA ALA A 66 -6.05 9.02 1.94
C ALA A 66 -6.75 8.04 0.99
N ARG A 67 -6.77 8.33 -0.32
CA ARG A 67 -7.34 7.42 -1.33
C ARG A 67 -6.56 6.11 -1.43
N ILE A 68 -5.22 6.17 -1.43
CA ILE A 68 -4.34 5.01 -1.43
C ILE A 68 -4.61 4.14 -0.20
N ALA A 69 -4.74 4.74 0.99
CA ALA A 69 -5.04 4.00 2.22
C ALA A 69 -6.40 3.28 2.17
N VAL A 70 -7.43 3.93 1.60
CA VAL A 70 -8.76 3.32 1.39
C VAL A 70 -8.69 2.13 0.43
N LEU A 71 -8.00 2.28 -0.71
CA LEU A 71 -7.82 1.19 -1.69
C LEU A 71 -7.07 0.01 -1.08
N LEU A 72 -5.98 0.29 -0.37
CA LEU A 72 -5.19 -0.72 0.33
C LEU A 72 -6.05 -1.50 1.33
N GLY A 73 -6.82 -0.78 2.16
CA GLY A 73 -7.72 -1.38 3.16
C GLY A 73 -8.79 -2.27 2.52
N LYS A 74 -9.47 -1.77 1.48
CA LYS A 74 -10.52 -2.53 0.76
C LYS A 74 -9.97 -3.80 0.13
N VAL A 75 -8.81 -3.73 -0.53
CA VAL A 75 -8.17 -4.89 -1.17
C VAL A 75 -7.76 -5.93 -0.14
N LEU A 76 -7.17 -5.50 0.98
CA LEU A 76 -6.76 -6.45 2.03
C LEU A 76 -7.97 -7.13 2.68
N ARG A 77 -9.03 -6.38 2.98
CA ARG A 77 -10.28 -6.92 3.55
C ARG A 77 -11.12 -7.71 2.55
N GLY A 78 -10.75 -7.75 1.27
CA GLY A 78 -11.52 -8.44 0.23
C GLY A 78 -12.84 -7.73 -0.13
N GLU A 79 -12.98 -6.45 0.23
CA GLU A 79 -14.15 -5.61 -0.06
C GLU A 79 -14.13 -5.08 -1.50
N LEU A 80 -12.97 -5.15 -2.16
CA LEU A 80 -12.77 -4.74 -3.54
C LEU A 80 -11.89 -5.78 -4.24
N ASP A 81 -12.37 -6.32 -5.35
CA ASP A 81 -11.61 -7.27 -6.15
C ASP A 81 -10.40 -6.60 -6.81
N ALA A 82 -9.36 -7.40 -7.09
CA ALA A 82 -8.09 -6.90 -7.59
C ALA A 82 -8.19 -6.25 -8.98
N ALA A 83 -9.14 -6.65 -9.83
CA ALA A 83 -9.28 -6.08 -11.16
C ALA A 83 -9.86 -4.66 -11.07
N ARG A 84 -10.94 -4.48 -10.31
CA ARG A 84 -11.52 -3.15 -10.07
C ARG A 84 -10.55 -2.22 -9.33
N ALA A 85 -9.88 -2.73 -8.30
CA ALA A 85 -8.86 -1.95 -7.59
C ALA A 85 -7.72 -1.51 -8.52
N ARG A 86 -7.33 -2.36 -9.47
CA ARG A 86 -6.31 -2.02 -10.47
C ARG A 86 -6.76 -0.91 -11.41
N ASP A 87 -8.04 -0.86 -11.77
CA ASP A 87 -8.59 0.24 -12.57
C ASP A 87 -8.59 1.55 -11.78
N ASP A 88 -8.96 1.52 -10.50
CA ASP A 88 -8.88 2.69 -9.61
C ASP A 88 -7.43 3.18 -9.42
N VAL A 89 -6.48 2.26 -9.24
CA VAL A 89 -5.05 2.58 -9.14
C VAL A 89 -4.52 3.18 -10.46
N ARG A 90 -4.94 2.64 -11.60
CA ARG A 90 -4.60 3.19 -12.93
C ARG A 90 -5.14 4.60 -13.10
N ALA A 91 -6.41 4.84 -12.77
CA ALA A 91 -7.01 6.17 -12.85
C ALA A 91 -6.28 7.17 -11.95
N LEU A 92 -5.94 6.78 -10.71
CA LEU A 92 -5.18 7.62 -9.80
C LEU A 92 -3.79 7.95 -10.37
N THR A 93 -3.02 6.95 -10.78
CA THR A 93 -1.66 7.15 -11.29
C THR A 93 -1.60 7.89 -12.63
N ALA A 94 -2.64 7.81 -13.47
CA ALA A 94 -2.72 8.54 -14.73
C ALA A 94 -2.79 10.08 -14.54
N ALA A 95 -3.29 10.55 -13.40
CA ALA A 95 -3.28 11.98 -13.04
C ALA A 95 -1.90 12.49 -12.61
N PHE A 96 -0.95 11.58 -12.34
CA PHE A 96 0.40 11.87 -11.83
C PHE A 96 1.49 11.13 -12.63
N PRO A 97 1.63 11.40 -13.94
CA PRO A 97 2.60 10.69 -14.77
C PRO A 97 4.03 10.94 -14.27
N PRO A 98 4.87 9.89 -14.16
CA PRO A 98 6.22 10.02 -13.58
C PRO A 98 7.19 10.83 -14.45
N TYR A 99 6.90 10.96 -15.75
CA TYR A 99 7.68 11.75 -16.69
C TYR A 99 6.71 12.63 -17.49
N PRO A 100 6.86 13.97 -17.46
CA PRO A 100 6.13 14.83 -18.39
C PRO A 100 6.61 14.52 -19.81
N SER A 101 5.65 14.39 -20.73
CA SER A 101 5.88 14.27 -22.17
C SER A 101 6.43 15.56 -22.76
#